data_AF-A0A259CFA2-F1
#
_entry.id   AF-A0A259CFA2-F1
#
_cell.length_a   1.000
_cell.length_b   1.000
_cell.length_c   1.000
_cell.angle_alpha   90.00
_cell.angle_beta   90.00
_cell.angle_gamma   90.00
#
_symmetry.space_group_name_H-M   'P 1'
#
loop_
_entity.id
_entity.type
_entity.pdbx_description
1 polymer ?
#
loop_
_entity_poly.entity_id
_entity_poly.type
_entity_poly.pdbx_seq_one_letter_code
_entity_poly.pdbx_strand_id
1 'polypeptide(L)'
;MHYDVAMRHQQALDPSALITIAATLHAINAAITDCRNAGKDSETDPAVILLARHLGTVCASADDGTTLRRTCIDQIAEIRRHPVLRTLAYRGVSYDEAAKRTFHAEGRAAMRRLAEALEMDEGSFDIRSNKAGPAISGEITLHGEEIWVQLSLSCMGPDHEVLFRRVRGRDDHCGERNRWASINELLAPDRFAERLRSELRLTAPVGQPARLFA
;
A
#
# COMPACT_ATOMS: atom_id res chain seq x y z
N MET A 1 27.71 -19.55 -34.72
CA MET A 1 27.55 -18.65 -33.56
C MET A 1 28.79 -18.87 -32.69
N HIS A 2 29.79 -18.00 -32.79
CA HIS A 2 31.03 -18.13 -32.01
C HIS A 2 30.73 -17.51 -30.64
N TYR A 3 30.59 -18.34 -29.61
CA TYR A 3 30.42 -17.83 -28.26
C TYR A 3 31.76 -17.23 -27.84
N ASP A 4 31.83 -15.90 -27.77
CA ASP A 4 33.03 -15.22 -27.26
C ASP A 4 33.07 -15.37 -25.73
N VAL A 5 33.56 -16.53 -25.28
CA VAL A 5 33.69 -16.88 -23.87
C VAL A 5 34.64 -15.93 -23.14
N ALA A 6 35.52 -15.21 -23.86
CA ALA A 6 36.49 -14.31 -23.28
C ALA A 6 35.89 -12.94 -22.91
N MET A 7 34.80 -12.52 -23.57
CA MET A 7 34.17 -11.22 -23.38
C MET A 7 33.85 -10.91 -21.92
N ARG A 8 33.25 -11.86 -21.17
CA ARG A 8 32.94 -11.68 -19.74
C ARG A 8 34.19 -11.49 -18.88
N HIS A 9 35.27 -12.18 -19.21
CA HIS A 9 36.52 -12.09 -18.47
C HIS A 9 37.22 -10.76 -18.76
N GLN A 10 37.18 -10.28 -20.00
CA GLN A 10 37.69 -8.95 -20.36
C GLN A 10 36.90 -7.84 -19.65
N GLN A 11 35.58 -7.93 -19.62
CA GLN A 11 34.73 -6.96 -18.92
C GLN A 11 34.92 -6.98 -17.40
N ALA A 12 35.22 -8.15 -16.81
CA ALA A 12 35.56 -8.25 -15.40
C ALA A 12 36.95 -7.69 -15.05
N LEU A 13 37.90 -7.75 -15.99
CA LEU A 13 39.25 -7.19 -15.82
C LEU A 13 39.29 -5.67 -15.99
N ASP A 14 38.41 -5.11 -16.82
CA ASP A 14 38.24 -3.66 -16.98
C ASP A 14 36.76 -3.25 -16.85
N PRO A 15 36.24 -3.15 -15.60
CA PRO A 15 34.85 -2.77 -15.36
C PRO A 15 34.64 -1.25 -15.33
N SER A 16 35.62 -0.44 -15.77
CA SER A 16 35.62 1.03 -15.64
C SER A 16 34.42 1.72 -16.32
N ALA A 17 33.87 1.11 -17.38
CA ALA A 17 32.67 1.60 -18.07
C ALA A 17 31.36 1.33 -17.29
N LEU A 18 31.38 0.46 -16.27
CA LEU A 18 30.22 0.07 -15.47
C LEU A 18 30.06 1.00 -14.27
N ILE A 19 29.58 2.22 -14.51
CA ILE A 19 29.46 3.27 -13.50
C ILE A 19 28.08 3.32 -12.81
N THR A 20 27.13 2.47 -13.22
CA THR A 20 25.78 2.44 -12.63
C THR A 20 25.42 1.05 -12.10
N ILE A 21 24.53 1.00 -11.10
CA ILE A 21 23.98 -0.25 -10.56
C ILE A 21 23.35 -1.09 -11.68
N ALA A 22 22.54 -0.46 -12.54
CA ALA A 22 21.84 -1.16 -13.62
C ALA A 22 22.81 -1.77 -14.65
N ALA A 23 23.82 -1.01 -15.10
CA ALA A 23 24.82 -1.52 -16.05
C ALA A 23 25.63 -2.68 -15.45
N THR A 24 26.00 -2.57 -14.17
CA THR A 24 26.76 -3.62 -13.48
C THR A 24 25.92 -4.88 -13.26
N LEU A 25 24.65 -4.76 -12.88
CA LEU A 25 23.71 -5.88 -12.77
C LEU A 25 23.49 -6.58 -14.12
N HIS A 26 23.42 -5.82 -15.21
CA HIS A 26 23.32 -6.38 -16.55
C HIS A 26 24.56 -7.20 -16.92
N ALA A 27 25.76 -6.69 -16.65
CA ALA A 27 27.02 -7.40 -16.88
C ALA A 27 27.12 -8.70 -16.04
N ILE A 28 26.69 -8.67 -14.77
CA ILE A 28 26.65 -9.86 -13.90
C ILE A 28 25.70 -10.92 -14.50
N ASN A 29 24.48 -10.54 -14.90
CA ASN A 29 23.52 -11.46 -15.50
C ASN A 29 24.01 -12.06 -16.82
N ALA A 30 24.71 -11.27 -17.64
CA ALA A 30 25.34 -11.75 -18.87
C ALA A 30 26.43 -12.78 -18.55
N ALA A 31 27.33 -12.49 -17.59
CA ALA A 31 28.37 -13.41 -17.17
C ALA A 31 27.82 -14.73 -16.58
N ILE A 32 26.74 -14.67 -15.78
CA ILE A 32 26.05 -15.86 -15.25
C ILE A 32 25.45 -16.69 -16.41
N THR A 33 24.83 -16.04 -17.38
CA THR A 33 24.25 -16.69 -18.55
C THR A 33 25.34 -17.40 -19.38
N ASP A 34 26.48 -16.76 -19.55
CA ASP A 34 27.63 -17.35 -20.24
C ASP A 34 28.28 -18.50 -19.46
N CYS A 35 28.29 -18.46 -18.13
CA CYS A 35 28.71 -19.59 -17.30
C CYS A 35 27.80 -20.79 -17.53
N ARG A 36 26.48 -20.58 -17.50
CA ARG A 36 25.48 -21.62 -17.76
C ARG A 36 25.65 -22.22 -19.17
N ASN A 37 25.83 -21.38 -20.18
CA ASN A 37 26.04 -21.83 -21.57
C ASN A 37 27.35 -22.63 -21.72
N ALA A 38 28.37 -22.33 -20.91
CA ALA A 38 29.65 -23.03 -20.89
C ALA A 38 29.68 -24.25 -19.93
N GLY A 39 28.58 -24.58 -19.26
CA GLY A 39 28.52 -25.66 -18.27
C GLY A 39 29.36 -25.41 -17.02
N LYS A 40 29.65 -24.14 -16.69
CA LYS A 40 30.42 -23.73 -15.51
C LYS A 40 29.49 -23.24 -14.40
N ASP A 41 29.91 -23.45 -13.16
CA ASP A 41 29.25 -22.91 -11.98
C ASP A 41 29.51 -21.40 -11.86
N SER A 42 28.44 -20.60 -11.79
CA SER A 42 28.52 -19.14 -11.69
C SER A 42 28.94 -18.65 -10.31
N GLU A 43 28.67 -19.40 -9.25
CA GLU A 43 29.01 -18.99 -7.87
C GLU A 43 30.52 -19.02 -7.61
N THR A 44 31.27 -19.75 -8.44
CA THR A 44 32.72 -19.90 -8.35
C THR A 44 33.48 -19.29 -9.54
N ASP A 45 32.79 -18.75 -10.55
CA ASP A 45 33.43 -18.14 -11.72
C ASP A 45 34.11 -16.80 -11.35
N PRO A 46 35.40 -16.62 -11.66
CA PRO A 46 36.14 -15.41 -11.31
C PRO A 46 35.57 -14.11 -11.90
N ALA A 47 35.01 -14.14 -13.11
CA ALA A 47 34.45 -12.95 -13.73
C ALA A 47 33.17 -12.50 -13.01
N VAL A 48 32.30 -13.45 -12.65
CA VAL A 48 31.07 -13.16 -11.89
C VAL A 48 31.42 -12.55 -10.53
N ILE A 49 32.39 -13.14 -9.81
CA ILE A 49 32.83 -12.65 -8.49
C ILE A 49 33.45 -11.25 -8.61
N LEU A 50 34.29 -10.99 -9.61
CA LEU A 50 34.90 -9.67 -9.83
C LEU A 50 33.85 -8.61 -10.15
N LEU A 51 32.88 -8.92 -11.01
CA LEU A 51 31.78 -8.00 -11.34
C LEU A 51 30.88 -7.72 -10.13
N ALA A 52 30.59 -8.72 -9.28
CA ALA A 52 29.85 -8.54 -8.04
C ALA A 52 30.60 -7.66 -7.03
N ARG A 53 31.93 -7.81 -6.93
CA ARG A 53 32.77 -6.91 -6.12
C ARG A 53 32.77 -5.48 -6.65
N HIS A 54 32.85 -5.32 -7.97
CA HIS A 54 32.75 -4.02 -8.62
C HIS A 54 31.39 -3.35 -8.35
N LEU A 55 30.28 -4.10 -8.36
CA LEU A 55 28.97 -3.59 -7.93
C LEU A 55 29.03 -3.05 -6.50
N GLY A 56 29.73 -3.73 -5.60
CA GLY A 56 30.00 -3.23 -4.24
C GLY A 56 30.69 -1.87 -4.23
N THR A 57 31.71 -1.67 -5.08
CA THR A 57 32.40 -0.38 -5.24
C THR A 57 31.50 0.71 -5.82
N VAL A 58 30.69 0.39 -6.83
CA VAL A 58 29.70 1.32 -7.40
C VAL A 58 28.70 1.75 -6.33
N CYS A 59 28.21 0.82 -5.51
CA CYS A 59 27.29 1.11 -4.40
C CYS A 59 27.96 1.90 -3.27
N ALA A 60 29.27 1.75 -3.05
CA ALA A 60 30.00 2.48 -2.01
C ALA A 60 30.08 4.00 -2.28
N SER A 61 29.75 4.45 -3.49
CA SER A 61 29.59 5.88 -3.81
C SER A 61 28.29 6.49 -3.27
N ALA A 62 27.33 5.67 -2.81
CA ALA A 62 26.07 6.11 -2.24
C ALA A 62 26.18 6.42 -0.74
N ASP A 63 25.09 6.92 -0.16
CA ASP A 63 24.98 7.16 1.29
C ASP A 63 25.31 5.91 2.12
N ASP A 64 25.78 6.13 3.35
CA ASP A 64 26.12 5.04 4.24
C ASP A 64 24.90 4.15 4.56
N GLY A 65 25.17 2.88 4.91
CA GLY A 65 24.11 1.91 5.12
C GLY A 65 23.13 2.26 6.26
N THR A 66 23.51 3.09 7.22
CA THR A 66 22.59 3.53 8.30
C THR A 66 21.60 4.55 7.74
N THR A 67 22.09 5.52 6.98
CA THR A 67 21.27 6.53 6.30
C THR A 67 20.31 5.88 5.32
N LEU A 68 20.77 4.95 4.48
CA LEU A 68 19.89 4.23 3.54
C LEU A 68 18.77 3.47 4.24
N ARG A 69 19.07 2.74 5.34
CA ARG A 69 18.07 2.02 6.13
C ARG A 69 17.04 2.95 6.74
N ARG A 70 17.48 4.08 7.29
CA ARG A 70 16.59 5.11 7.83
C ARG A 70 15.68 5.66 6.74
N THR A 71 16.22 6.01 5.57
CA THR A 71 15.45 6.48 4.42
C THR A 71 14.40 5.44 3.98
N CYS A 72 14.74 4.15 3.93
CA CYS A 72 13.77 3.10 3.66
C CYS A 72 12.65 3.04 4.71
N ILE A 73 12.98 3.17 6.00
CA ILE A 73 11.98 3.19 7.08
C ILE A 73 11.07 4.41 6.94
N ASP A 74 11.64 5.59 6.66
CA ASP A 74 10.90 6.84 6.48
C ASP A 74 9.98 6.77 5.25
N GLN A 75 10.45 6.20 4.14
CA GLN A 75 9.65 5.96 2.94
C GLN A 75 8.56 4.91 3.16
N ILE A 76 8.82 3.83 3.90
CA ILE A 76 7.79 2.86 4.30
C ILE A 76 6.74 3.56 5.16
N ALA A 77 7.15 4.37 6.12
CA ALA A 77 6.24 5.16 6.94
C ALA A 77 5.47 6.18 6.09
N GLU A 78 6.09 6.80 5.08
CA GLU A 78 5.44 7.72 4.16
C GLU A 78 4.41 7.03 3.26
N ILE A 79 4.73 5.88 2.66
CA ILE A 79 3.80 5.06 1.88
C ILE A 79 2.61 4.63 2.74
N ARG A 80 2.86 4.26 3.99
CA ARG A 80 1.82 3.94 4.97
C ARG A 80 0.98 5.17 5.37
N ARG A 81 1.56 6.37 5.33
CA ARG A 81 0.92 7.66 5.63
C ARG A 81 0.21 8.31 4.43
N HIS A 82 0.64 8.02 3.21
CA HIS A 82 0.11 8.53 1.94
C HIS A 82 -0.33 7.35 1.07
N PRO A 83 -1.47 6.75 1.43
CA PRO A 83 -1.85 5.44 0.94
C PRO A 83 -2.26 5.57 -0.52
N VAL A 84 -1.84 4.59 -1.30
CA VAL A 84 -2.28 4.34 -2.67
C VAL A 84 -3.79 4.57 -2.83
N LEU A 85 -4.57 4.30 -1.79
CA LEU A 85 -6.01 4.61 -1.71
C LEU A 85 -6.38 6.06 -2.06
N ARG A 86 -5.67 7.07 -1.56
CA ARG A 86 -5.94 8.50 -1.87
C ARG A 86 -5.70 8.79 -3.35
N THR A 87 -4.57 8.31 -3.87
CA THR A 87 -4.22 8.44 -5.28
C THR A 87 -5.26 7.77 -6.17
N LEU A 88 -5.68 6.56 -5.81
CA LEU A 88 -6.70 5.82 -6.54
C LEU A 88 -8.08 6.49 -6.45
N ALA A 89 -8.40 7.14 -5.32
CA ALA A 89 -9.65 7.86 -5.15
C ALA A 89 -9.75 9.06 -6.10
N TYR A 90 -8.68 9.82 -6.27
CA TYR A 90 -8.67 10.98 -7.17
C TYR A 90 -8.45 10.62 -8.64
N ARG A 91 -7.62 9.62 -8.93
CA ARG A 91 -7.36 9.18 -10.31
C ARG A 91 -8.52 8.38 -10.89
N GLY A 92 -9.23 7.62 -10.05
CA GLY A 92 -10.18 6.60 -10.46
C GLY A 92 -9.52 5.25 -10.77
N VAL A 93 -10.38 4.23 -10.87
CA VAL A 93 -10.00 2.82 -11.09
C VAL A 93 -10.82 2.13 -12.18
N SER A 94 -11.68 2.86 -12.88
CA SER A 94 -12.52 2.31 -13.94
C SER A 94 -11.68 1.67 -15.04
N TYR A 95 -12.07 0.47 -15.47
CA TYR A 95 -11.39 -0.35 -16.48
C TYR A 95 -9.94 -0.73 -16.15
N ASP A 96 -9.49 -0.55 -14.90
CA ASP A 96 -8.16 -0.92 -14.42
C ASP A 96 -8.31 -1.94 -13.27
N GLU A 97 -8.34 -3.22 -13.62
CA GLU A 97 -8.54 -4.31 -12.66
C GLU A 97 -7.46 -4.38 -11.58
N ALA A 98 -6.22 -4.01 -11.90
CA ALA A 98 -5.12 -4.00 -10.93
C ALA A 98 -5.29 -2.86 -9.91
N ALA A 99 -5.61 -1.65 -10.38
CA ALA A 99 -5.92 -0.53 -9.50
C ALA A 99 -7.18 -0.80 -8.68
N LYS A 100 -8.22 -1.36 -9.27
CA LYS A 100 -9.46 -1.71 -8.57
C LYS A 100 -9.25 -2.74 -7.47
N ARG A 101 -8.47 -3.80 -7.76
CA ARG A 101 -8.07 -4.78 -6.73
C ARG A 101 -7.35 -4.11 -5.56
N THR A 102 -6.45 -3.19 -5.87
CA THR A 102 -5.69 -2.43 -4.86
C THR A 102 -6.61 -1.49 -4.06
N PHE A 103 -7.51 -0.77 -4.73
CA PHE A 103 -8.51 0.10 -4.10
C PHE A 103 -9.36 -0.65 -3.07
N HIS A 104 -9.86 -1.85 -3.40
CA HIS A 104 -10.63 -2.65 -2.44
C HIS A 104 -9.80 -3.20 -1.29
N ALA A 105 -8.55 -3.62 -1.55
CA ALA A 105 -7.66 -4.11 -0.49
C ALA A 105 -7.34 -3.00 0.52
N GLU A 106 -6.92 -1.84 0.02
CA GLU A 106 -6.60 -0.67 0.83
C GLU A 106 -7.84 -0.08 1.51
N GLY A 107 -8.98 0.00 0.80
CA GLY A 107 -10.25 0.48 1.34
C GLY A 107 -10.74 -0.38 2.51
N ARG A 108 -10.61 -1.71 2.42
CA ARG A 108 -10.91 -2.61 3.54
C ARG A 108 -9.98 -2.40 4.73
N ALA A 109 -8.69 -2.14 4.49
CA ALA A 109 -7.74 -1.84 5.56
C ALA A 109 -8.07 -0.51 6.25
N ALA A 110 -8.45 0.52 5.49
CA ALA A 110 -8.88 1.81 6.04
C ALA A 110 -10.17 1.67 6.88
N MET A 111 -11.15 0.88 6.41
CA MET A 111 -12.37 0.60 7.19
C MET A 111 -12.09 -0.15 8.49
N ARG A 112 -11.10 -1.07 8.52
CA ARG A 112 -10.69 -1.74 9.77
C ARG A 112 -10.11 -0.75 10.77
N ARG A 113 -9.20 0.11 10.33
CA ARG A 113 -8.63 1.17 11.18
C ARG A 113 -9.71 2.13 11.71
N LEU A 114 -10.72 2.44 10.90
CA LEU A 114 -11.86 3.24 11.35
C LEU A 114 -12.69 2.50 12.41
N ALA A 115 -12.96 1.21 12.23
CA ALA A 115 -13.67 0.40 13.22
C ALA A 115 -12.90 0.31 14.55
N GLU A 116 -11.57 0.16 14.48
CA GLU A 116 -10.67 0.21 15.65
C GLU A 116 -10.74 1.57 16.35
N ALA A 117 -10.65 2.69 15.60
CA ALA A 117 -10.76 4.05 16.16
C ALA A 117 -12.16 4.36 16.73
N LEU A 118 -13.20 3.72 16.20
CA LEU A 118 -14.55 3.77 16.73
C LEU A 118 -14.73 2.91 17.99
N GLU A 119 -13.74 2.08 18.36
CA GLU A 119 -13.77 1.13 19.47
C GLU A 119 -14.91 0.13 19.33
N MET A 120 -15.10 -0.39 18.11
CA MET A 120 -16.13 -1.40 17.82
C MET A 120 -15.67 -2.79 18.25
N ASP A 121 -16.54 -3.51 18.97
CA ASP A 121 -16.25 -4.88 19.41
C ASP A 121 -16.12 -5.85 18.24
N GLU A 122 -15.26 -6.87 18.38
CA GLU A 122 -15.17 -7.94 17.39
C GLU A 122 -16.52 -8.65 17.24
N GLY A 123 -17.01 -8.76 16.00
CA GLY A 123 -18.30 -9.36 15.69
C GLY A 123 -19.50 -8.40 15.73
N SER A 124 -19.33 -7.17 16.24
CA SER A 124 -20.38 -6.14 16.24
C SER A 124 -20.47 -5.37 14.91
N PHE A 125 -19.64 -5.74 13.93
CA PHE A 125 -19.60 -5.12 12.60
C PHE A 125 -19.16 -6.10 11.52
N ASP A 126 -19.51 -5.77 10.28
CA ASP A 126 -18.95 -6.39 9.07
C ASP A 126 -18.25 -5.35 8.20
N ILE A 127 -17.19 -5.80 7.52
CA ILE A 127 -16.62 -5.06 6.39
C ILE A 127 -16.83 -5.89 5.13
N ARG A 128 -17.65 -5.37 4.21
CA ARG A 128 -18.02 -6.01 2.95
C ARG A 128 -17.43 -5.25 1.77
N SER A 129 -17.18 -5.96 0.68
CA SER A 129 -16.62 -5.40 -0.54
C SER A 129 -17.42 -5.89 -1.73
N ASN A 130 -18.06 -4.97 -2.45
CA ASN A 130 -18.76 -5.26 -3.69
C ASN A 130 -17.99 -4.59 -4.84
N LYS A 131 -17.34 -5.40 -5.68
CA LYS A 131 -16.54 -4.85 -6.79
C LYS A 131 -17.41 -4.28 -7.91
N ALA A 132 -18.63 -4.77 -8.09
CA ALA A 132 -19.48 -4.41 -9.23
C ALA A 132 -18.75 -4.54 -10.61
N GLY A 133 -19.32 -3.93 -11.67
CA GLY A 133 -18.78 -4.01 -13.03
C GLY A 133 -17.50 -3.17 -13.26
N PRO A 134 -16.76 -3.41 -14.36
CA PRO A 134 -15.46 -2.78 -14.62
C PRO A 134 -15.49 -1.25 -14.77
N ALA A 135 -16.64 -0.68 -15.16
CA ALA A 135 -16.78 0.76 -15.39
C ALA A 135 -16.82 1.60 -14.11
N ILE A 136 -17.04 0.97 -12.94
CA ILE A 136 -17.17 1.66 -11.66
C ILE A 136 -16.19 1.09 -10.63
N SER A 137 -15.94 1.87 -9.58
CA SER A 137 -15.07 1.46 -8.48
C SER A 137 -15.64 0.31 -7.66
N GLY A 138 -16.96 0.16 -7.62
CA GLY A 138 -17.62 -0.66 -6.61
C GLY A 138 -17.67 0.07 -5.26
N GLU A 139 -17.91 -0.68 -4.19
CA GLU A 139 -18.04 -0.12 -2.85
C GLU A 139 -17.40 -1.02 -1.78
N ILE A 140 -16.90 -0.39 -0.73
CA ILE A 140 -16.46 -1.03 0.50
C ILE A 140 -17.29 -0.46 1.64
N THR A 141 -17.99 -1.33 2.36
CA THR A 141 -18.94 -0.94 3.40
C THR A 141 -18.51 -1.49 4.75
N LEU A 142 -18.34 -0.61 5.73
CA LEU A 142 -18.34 -0.91 7.16
C LEU A 142 -19.78 -0.74 7.69
N HIS A 143 -20.35 -1.81 8.25
CA HIS A 143 -21.70 -1.80 8.81
C HIS A 143 -21.66 -2.39 10.21
N GLY A 144 -22.00 -1.59 11.22
CA GLY A 144 -22.21 -2.03 12.60
C GLY A 144 -23.60 -1.73 13.10
N GLU A 145 -23.82 -1.91 14.41
CA GLU A 145 -25.14 -1.74 15.04
C GLU A 145 -25.72 -0.33 14.89
N GLU A 146 -24.90 0.72 14.93
CA GLU A 146 -25.38 2.10 14.85
C GLU A 146 -24.82 2.89 13.66
N ILE A 147 -23.91 2.29 12.88
CA ILE A 147 -23.17 3.01 11.86
C ILE A 147 -23.08 2.26 10.53
N TRP A 148 -23.24 3.01 9.45
CA TRP A 148 -22.95 2.60 8.10
C TRP A 148 -21.96 3.59 7.49
N VAL A 149 -20.81 3.10 7.05
CA VAL A 149 -19.80 3.88 6.31
C VAL A 149 -19.50 3.14 5.01
N GLN A 150 -19.56 3.84 3.89
CA GLN A 150 -19.34 3.28 2.56
C GLN A 150 -18.34 4.14 1.80
N LEU A 151 -17.29 3.51 1.31
CA LEU A 151 -16.32 4.11 0.39
C LEU A 151 -16.65 3.69 -1.03
N SER A 152 -16.88 4.66 -1.92
CA SER A 152 -17.05 4.45 -3.36
C SER A 152 -16.58 5.69 -4.13
N LEU A 153 -16.08 5.47 -5.35
CA LEU A 153 -15.75 6.57 -6.28
C LEU A 153 -16.97 6.83 -7.14
N SER A 154 -17.82 7.77 -6.69
CA SER A 154 -19.06 8.15 -7.36
C SER A 154 -18.86 9.34 -8.32
N CYS A 155 -19.89 9.66 -9.09
CA CYS A 155 -19.87 10.82 -9.99
C CYS A 155 -19.95 12.18 -9.27
N MET A 156 -20.08 12.20 -7.94
CA MET A 156 -20.21 13.44 -7.17
C MET A 156 -18.90 14.23 -7.03
N GLY A 157 -17.79 13.68 -7.52
CA GLY A 157 -16.50 14.35 -7.53
C GLY A 157 -15.80 14.32 -6.17
N PRO A 158 -14.70 15.10 -6.04
CA PRO A 158 -13.88 15.10 -4.85
C PRO A 158 -14.64 15.44 -3.56
N ASP A 159 -14.14 14.95 -2.44
CA ASP A 159 -14.63 15.19 -1.07
C ASP A 159 -15.98 14.51 -0.74
N HIS A 160 -16.43 13.62 -1.61
CA HIS A 160 -17.67 12.84 -1.45
C HIS A 160 -17.45 11.34 -1.67
N GLU A 161 -16.23 10.83 -1.46
CA GLU A 161 -15.91 9.42 -1.66
C GLU A 161 -16.47 8.53 -0.54
N VAL A 162 -16.74 9.13 0.63
CA VAL A 162 -17.15 8.40 1.83
C VAL A 162 -18.56 8.83 2.24
N LEU A 163 -19.53 7.95 2.02
CA LEU A 163 -20.87 8.08 2.58
C LEU A 163 -20.85 7.56 4.01
N PHE A 164 -21.50 8.27 4.93
CA PHE A 164 -21.77 7.75 6.26
C PHE A 164 -23.15 8.15 6.77
N ARG A 165 -23.73 7.30 7.61
CA ARG A 165 -25.05 7.53 8.22
C ARG A 165 -25.22 6.66 9.47
N ARG A 166 -26.18 7.05 10.30
CA ARG A 166 -26.66 6.23 11.40
C ARG A 166 -27.58 5.14 10.87
N VAL A 167 -27.49 3.95 11.44
CA VAL A 167 -28.42 2.82 11.21
C VAL A 167 -28.96 2.31 12.55
N ARG A 168 -29.97 1.44 12.50
CA ARG A 168 -30.55 0.78 13.69
C ARG A 168 -30.44 -0.73 13.55
N GLY A 169 -29.33 -1.26 14.00
CA GLY A 169 -29.01 -2.68 13.97
C GLY A 169 -28.38 -3.12 12.64
N ARG A 170 -27.89 -4.36 12.66
CA ARG A 170 -27.22 -5.00 11.51
C ARG A 170 -28.12 -5.35 10.32
N ASP A 171 -29.43 -5.34 10.50
CA ASP A 171 -30.39 -5.59 9.41
C ASP A 171 -30.86 -4.29 8.73
N ASP A 172 -30.53 -3.13 9.30
CA ASP A 172 -30.87 -1.83 8.71
C ASP A 172 -29.87 -1.43 7.64
N HIS A 173 -30.28 -1.57 6.39
CA HIS A 173 -29.52 -1.17 5.20
C HIS A 173 -29.98 0.18 4.60
N CYS A 174 -30.97 0.83 5.20
CA CYS A 174 -31.49 2.12 4.74
C CYS A 174 -30.89 3.26 5.57
N GLY A 175 -30.90 3.13 6.89
CA GLY A 175 -30.39 4.13 7.83
C GLY A 175 -31.11 5.47 7.75
N GLU A 176 -30.51 6.45 8.41
CA GLU A 176 -30.94 7.84 8.41
C GLU A 176 -30.35 8.61 7.21
N ARG A 177 -30.37 9.94 7.28
CA ARG A 177 -29.83 10.82 6.23
C ARG A 177 -28.35 10.55 5.95
N ASN A 178 -28.04 10.35 4.67
CA ASN A 178 -26.66 10.27 4.17
C ASN A 178 -25.90 11.57 4.41
N ARG A 179 -24.68 11.43 4.91
CA ARG A 179 -23.66 12.47 5.00
C ARG A 179 -22.43 12.03 4.22
N TRP A 180 -21.57 12.98 3.89
CA TRP A 180 -20.41 12.76 3.03
C TRP A 180 -19.14 13.30 3.68
N ALA A 181 -18.04 12.61 3.40
CA ALA A 181 -16.70 12.95 3.83
C ALA A 181 -15.71 12.65 2.70
N SER A 182 -14.56 13.31 2.78
CA SER A 182 -13.47 13.08 1.84
C SER A 182 -12.70 11.80 2.17
N ILE A 183 -12.00 11.26 1.17
CA ILE A 183 -11.04 10.18 1.39
C ILE A 183 -9.98 10.54 2.43
N ASN A 184 -9.58 11.82 2.54
CA ASN A 184 -8.57 12.25 3.51
C ASN A 184 -9.06 12.10 4.96
N GLU A 185 -10.36 12.27 5.19
CA GLU A 185 -10.94 12.07 6.52
C GLU A 185 -10.95 10.59 6.89
N LEU A 186 -11.32 9.69 5.97
CA LEU A 186 -11.23 8.24 6.22
C LEU A 186 -9.79 7.78 6.50
N LEU A 187 -8.80 8.48 5.94
CA LEU A 187 -7.38 8.20 6.19
C LEU A 187 -6.85 8.80 7.50
N ALA A 188 -7.66 9.59 8.21
CA ALA A 188 -7.41 10.11 9.55
C ALA A 188 -8.43 9.51 10.54
N PRO A 189 -8.34 8.21 10.86
CA PRO A 189 -9.41 7.44 11.49
C PRO A 189 -9.83 7.98 12.86
N ASP A 190 -8.90 8.44 13.70
CA ASP A 190 -9.23 8.97 15.04
C ASP A 190 -10.09 10.24 14.95
N ARG A 191 -9.64 11.22 14.15
CA ARG A 191 -10.37 12.46 13.91
C ARG A 191 -11.73 12.19 13.25
N PHE A 192 -11.78 11.23 12.33
CA PHE A 192 -13.03 10.88 11.67
C PHE A 192 -14.00 10.17 12.62
N ALA A 193 -13.52 9.27 13.48
CA ALA A 193 -14.32 8.62 14.51
C ALA A 193 -14.94 9.64 15.48
N GLU A 194 -14.18 10.66 15.93
CA GLU A 194 -14.72 11.76 16.74
C GLU A 194 -15.86 12.50 16.03
N ARG A 195 -15.67 12.84 14.74
CA ARG A 195 -16.71 13.47 13.92
C ARG A 195 -17.95 12.59 13.80
N LEU A 196 -17.78 11.29 13.53
CA LEU A 196 -18.88 10.33 13.41
C LEU A 196 -19.68 10.23 14.72
N ARG A 197 -19.01 10.10 15.87
CA ARG A 197 -19.67 10.06 17.19
C ARG A 197 -20.50 11.32 17.43
N SER A 198 -19.94 12.49 17.13
CA SER A 198 -20.63 13.78 17.28
C SER A 198 -21.84 13.92 16.34
N GLU A 199 -21.62 13.74 15.03
CA GLU A 199 -22.65 14.04 14.01
C GLU A 199 -23.77 13.00 13.96
N LEU A 200 -23.46 11.73 14.25
CA LEU A 200 -24.44 10.64 14.27
C LEU A 200 -25.02 10.39 15.67
N ARG A 201 -24.46 11.02 16.71
CA ARG A 201 -24.83 10.79 18.13
C ARG A 201 -24.77 9.31 18.49
N LEU A 202 -23.64 8.67 18.16
CA LEU A 202 -23.41 7.26 18.44
C LEU A 202 -23.35 7.04 19.95
N THR A 203 -23.79 5.87 20.41
CA THR A 203 -23.66 5.49 21.81
C THR A 203 -22.17 5.35 22.15
N ALA A 204 -21.77 5.84 23.32
CA ALA A 204 -20.40 5.64 23.79
C ALA A 204 -20.13 4.13 23.96
N PRO A 205 -18.92 3.66 23.62
CA PRO A 205 -18.55 2.27 23.84
C PRO A 205 -18.69 1.92 25.33
N VAL A 206 -19.22 0.73 25.62
CA VAL A 206 -19.49 0.27 26.98
C VAL A 206 -18.15 -0.11 27.64
N GLY A 207 -17.44 0.87 28.19
CA GLY A 207 -16.09 0.61 28.69
C GLY A 207 -15.31 1.79 29.26
N GLN A 208 -15.88 2.58 30.16
CA GLN A 208 -15.08 3.28 31.18
C GLN A 208 -15.95 3.62 32.41
N PRO A 209 -15.63 3.13 33.62
CA PRO A 209 -16.24 3.68 34.82
C PRO A 209 -15.83 5.15 34.90
N ALA A 210 -16.82 6.04 35.01
CA ALA A 210 -16.60 7.45 35.28
C ALA A 210 -15.65 7.55 36.48
N ARG A 211 -14.42 8.04 36.25
CA ARG A 211 -13.53 8.41 37.35
C ARG A 211 -14.18 9.60 38.04
N LEU A 212 -15.01 9.28 39.04
CA LEU A 212 -15.43 10.22 40.06
C LEU A 212 -14.16 10.61 40.83
N PHE A 213 -13.62 11.77 40.50
CA PHE A 213 -12.65 12.43 41.36
C PHE A 213 -13.43 12.93 42.59
N ALA A 214 -13.15 12.32 43.74
CA ALA A 214 -13.48 12.84 45.06
C ALA A 214 -12.29 13.65 45.59
#